data_AF-A0A7K2P3Z0-F1
#
_entry.id   AF-A0A7K2P3Z0-F1
#
_cell.length_a   1.000
_cell.length_b   1.000
_cell.length_c   1.000
_cell.angle_alpha   90.00
_cell.angle_beta   90.00
_cell.angle_gamma   90.00
#
_symmetry.space_group_name_H-M   'P 1'
#
loop_
_entity.id
_entity.type
_entity.pdbx_description
1 polymer ?
#
loop_
_entity_poly.entity_id
_entity_poly.type
_entity_poly.pdbx_seq_one_letter_code
_entity_poly.pdbx_strand_id
1 'polypeptide(L)' 'MSDDAVLGRLLRQIHDMAPTDLPEVLRGHYAALGVTRLTVYLADLQEHVLVAMPDAQANPVNDLPIEGTQAG' A
#
# COMPACT_ATOMS: atom_id res chain seq x y z
N MET A 1 8.68 12.59 16.85
CA MET A 1 7.91 12.95 15.64
C MET A 1 6.54 12.33 15.80
N SER A 2 5.45 13.10 15.61
CA SER A 2 4.09 12.53 15.66
C SER A 2 3.88 11.62 14.44
N ASP A 3 3.18 10.51 14.60
CA ASP A 3 2.90 9.54 13.52
C ASP A 3 2.25 10.19 12.29
N ASP A 4 1.41 11.22 12.51
CA ASP A 4 0.78 12.04 11.47
C ASP A 4 1.78 12.74 10.54
N ALA A 5 2.93 13.18 11.07
CA ALA A 5 3.95 13.86 10.28
C ALA A 5 4.70 12.89 9.36
N VAL A 6 4.82 11.62 9.78
CA VAL A 6 5.41 10.55 8.97
C VAL A 6 4.44 10.16 7.86
N LEU A 7 3.17 9.96 8.19
CA LEU A 7 2.12 9.62 7.22
C LEU A 7 1.96 10.72 6.16
N GLY A 8 1.88 11.99 6.57
CA GLY A 8 1.75 13.11 5.63
C GLY A 8 2.96 13.29 4.70
N ARG A 9 4.17 12.91 5.16
CA ARG A 9 5.36 12.91 4.29
C ARG A 9 5.32 11.75 3.30
N LEU A 10 4.94 10.57 3.77
CA LEU A 10 4.77 9.38 2.95
C LEU A 10 3.75 9.63 1.83
N LEU A 11 2.57 10.14 2.15
CA LEU A 11 1.51 10.42 1.18
C LEU A 11 1.96 11.40 0.07
N ARG A 12 2.69 12.46 0.42
CA ARG A 12 3.26 13.39 -0.58
C ARG A 12 4.28 12.71 -1.47
N GLN A 13 5.16 11.89 -0.89
CA GLN A 13 6.19 11.19 -1.65
C GLN A 13 5.58 10.15 -2.60
N ILE A 14 4.47 9.52 -2.22
CA ILE A 14 3.73 8.56 -3.04
C ILE A 14 3.03 9.26 -4.21
N HIS A 15 2.54 10.49 -4.02
CA HIS A 15 1.83 11.23 -5.06
C HIS A 15 2.70 11.55 -6.29
N ASP A 16 4.01 11.74 -6.08
CA ASP A 16 4.97 12.06 -7.14
C ASP A 16 5.68 10.81 -7.70
N MET A 17 5.30 9.61 -7.26
CA MET A 17 5.97 8.35 -7.54
C MET A 17 5.21 7.52 -8.56
N ALA A 18 5.93 6.75 -9.38
CA ALA A 18 5.29 5.72 -10.18
C ALA A 18 4.67 4.67 -9.23
N PRO A 19 3.40 4.26 -9.43
CA PRO A 19 2.74 3.31 -8.54
C PRO A 19 3.55 2.02 -8.33
N THR A 20 4.31 1.58 -9.34
CA THR A 20 5.18 0.40 -9.31
C THR A 20 6.28 0.44 -8.26
N ASP A 21 6.73 1.64 -7.85
CA ASP A 21 7.85 1.79 -6.92
C ASP A 21 7.36 1.80 -5.46
N LEU A 22 6.05 1.92 -5.26
CA LEU A 22 5.39 2.01 -3.96
C LEU A 22 5.72 0.85 -3.01
N PRO A 23 5.69 -0.44 -3.44
CA PRO A 23 5.96 -1.56 -2.53
C PRO A 23 7.37 -1.53 -1.94
N GLU A 24 8.37 -1.10 -2.72
CA GLU A 24 9.76 -1.03 -2.28
C GLU A 24 9.95 0.07 -1.23
N VAL A 25 9.37 1.24 -1.46
CA VAL A 25 9.48 2.38 -0.54
C VAL A 25 8.79 2.10 0.79
N LEU A 26 7.59 1.51 0.74
CA LEU A 26 6.87 1.10 1.95
C LEU A 26 7.66 0.06 2.73
N ARG A 27 8.29 -0.92 2.07
CA ARG A 27 9.12 -1.94 2.73
C ARG A 27 10.26 -1.32 3.54
N GLY A 28 10.93 -0.30 3.00
CA GLY A 28 11.97 0.42 3.72
C GLY A 28 11.49 1.08 5.02
N HIS A 29 10.23 1.53 5.05
CA HIS A 29 9.64 2.18 6.23
C HIS A 29 9.09 1.16 7.23
N TYR A 30 8.46 0.08 6.76
CA TYR A 30 7.82 -0.93 7.61
C TYR A 30 8.79 -1.97 8.19
N ALA A 31 9.94 -2.20 7.56
CA ALA A 31 10.99 -3.05 8.14
C ALA A 31 11.46 -2.52 9.51
N ALA A 32 11.50 -1.19 9.68
CA ALA A 32 11.82 -0.55 10.96
C ALA A 32 10.75 -0.81 12.05
N LEU A 33 9.55 -1.22 11.67
CA LEU A 33 8.44 -1.57 12.56
C LEU A 33 8.33 -3.09 12.80
N GLY A 34 9.29 -3.88 12.32
CA GLY A 34 9.30 -5.34 12.46
C GLY A 34 8.27 -6.06 11.57
N VAL A 35 7.67 -5.35 10.61
CA VAL A 35 6.72 -5.92 9.66
C VAL A 35 7.51 -6.71 8.61
N THR A 36 7.32 -8.02 8.59
CA THR A 36 8.04 -8.93 7.69
C THR A 36 7.32 -9.17 6.38
N ARG A 37 6.05 -8.76 6.26
CA ARG A 37 5.20 -8.97 5.08
C ARG A 37 4.26 -7.80 4.90
N LEU A 38 4.22 -7.27 3.68
CA LEU A 38 3.36 -6.18 3.27
C LEU A 38 2.65 -6.59 1.98
N THR A 39 1.33 -6.45 1.94
CA THR A 39 0.55 -6.51 0.70
C THR A 39 -0.10 -5.16 0.51
N VAL A 40 0.08 -4.56 -0.67
CA VAL A 40 -0.52 -3.27 -1.02
C VAL A 40 -1.67 -3.54 -1.98
N TYR A 41 -2.81 -2.92 -1.72
CA TYR A 41 -3.93 -2.90 -2.65
C TYR A 41 -4.19 -1.47 -3.09
N LEU A 42 -4.55 -1.31 -4.36
CA LEU A 42 -5.03 -0.05 -4.92
C LEU A 42 -6.53 -0.20 -5.19
N ALA A 43 -7.32 0.77 -4.78
CA ALA A 43 -8.70 0.86 -5.25
C ALA A 43 -8.68 1.09 -6.77
N ASP A 44 -9.53 0.39 -7.51
CA ASP A 44 -9.80 0.72 -8.89
C ASP A 44 -10.49 2.09 -8.99
N LEU A 45 -10.49 2.69 -10.18
CA LEU A 45 -11.05 4.02 -10.40
C LEU A 45 -12.55 4.14 -10.07
N GLN A 46 -13.26 3.01 -10.02
CA GLN A 46 -14.67 2.94 -9.71
C GLN A 46 -14.94 2.55 -8.24
N GLU A 47 -13.89 2.33 -7.44
CA GLU A 47 -13.94 1.91 -6.04
C GLU A 47 -14.80 0.66 -5.79
N HIS A 48 -14.79 -0.28 -6.74
CA HIS A 48 -15.45 -1.57 -6.61
C HIS A 48 -14.51 -2.68 -6.14
N VAL A 49 -13.22 -2.59 -6.51
CA VAL A 49 -12.25 -3.66 -6.25
C VAL A 49 -10.91 -3.09 -5.80
N LEU A 50 -10.32 -3.76 -4.82
CA LEU A 50 -8.95 -3.61 -4.38
C LEU A 50 -8.07 -4.51 -5.23
N VAL A 51 -7.32 -3.91 -6.13
CA VAL A 51 -6.38 -4.58 -7.02
C VAL A 51 -5.07 -4.80 -6.28
N ALA A 52 -4.62 -6.05 -6.21
CA ALA A 52 -3.34 -6.36 -5.58
C ALA A 52 -2.19 -5.79 -6.41
N MET A 53 -1.34 -4.99 -5.77
CA MET A 53 -0.13 -4.48 -6.41
C MET A 53 0.86 -5.61 -6.67
N PRO A 54 1.44 -5.71 -7.89
CA PRO A 54 2.49 -6.67 -8.17
C PRO A 54 3.69 -6.42 -7.25
N ASP A 55 4.02 -7.40 -6.42
CA ASP A 55 5.22 -7.38 -5.59
C ASP A 55 5.85 -8.78 -5.59
N ALA A 56 7.13 -8.85 -5.97
CA ALA A 56 7.90 -10.09 -6.03
C ALA A 56 8.07 -10.77 -4.66
N GLN A 57 7.86 -10.02 -3.56
CA GLN A 57 7.97 -10.53 -2.19
C GLN A 57 6.62 -10.70 -1.48
N ALA A 58 5.52 -10.29 -2.11
CA ALA A 58 4.18 -10.55 -1.58
C ALA A 58 3.76 -11.99 -1.88
N ASN A 59 2.85 -12.52 -1.05
CA ASN A 59 2.13 -13.72 -1.44
C ASN A 59 1.32 -13.42 -2.72
N PRO A 60 1.04 -14.42 -3.57
CA PRO A 60 0.02 -14.26 -4.58
C PRO A 60 -1.31 -14.00 -3.85
N VAL A 61 -1.84 -12.79 -4.02
CA VAL A 61 -3.11 -12.40 -3.42
C VAL A 61 -4.09 -12.03 -4.53
N ASN A 62 -5.33 -12.46 -4.34
CA ASN A 62 -6.42 -12.16 -5.27
C ASN A 62 -6.91 -10.75 -5.02
N ASP A 63 -7.42 -10.12 -6.08
CA ASP A 63 -8.17 -8.87 -5.97
C ASP A 63 -9.38 -9.06 -5.04
N LEU A 64 -9.66 -8.05 -4.22
CA LEU A 64 -10.71 -8.12 -3.20
C LEU A 64 -11.84 -7.14 -3.55
N PRO A 65 -13.13 -7.54 -3.48
CA PRO A 65 -14.21 -6.56 -3.58
C PRO A 65 -14.11 -5.56 -2.44
N ILE A 66 -14.30 -4.26 -2.72
CA ILE A 66 -14.32 -3.23 -1.68
C ILE A 66 -15.51 -3.45 -0.74
N GLU A 67 -16.67 -3.83 -1.30
CA GLU A 67 -17.83 -4.32 -0.55
C GLU A 67 -17.46 -5.60 0.23
N GLY A 68 -17.19 -5.45 1.53
CA GLY A 68 -16.71 -6.53 2.40
C GLY A 68 -15.36 -6.25 3.07
N THR A 69 -14.71 -5.15 2.71
CA THR A 69 -13.53 -4.62 3.40
C THR A 69 -13.92 -3.46 4.30
N GLN A 70 -13.09 -3.13 5.30
CA GLN A 70 -13.19 -1.85 6.02
C GLN A 70 -12.47 -0.70 5.29
N ALA A 71 -12.14 -0.89 4.01
CA ALA A 71 -11.58 0.17 3.19
C ALA A 71 -12.75 1.04 2.70
N GLY A 72 -12.94 2.17 3.38
CA GLY A 72 -13.95 3.18 3.07
C GLY A 72 -13.68 4.45 3.87
#